data_AF-A0A820JLG0-F1
#
_entry.id   AF-A0A820JLG0-F1
#
_cell.length_a   1.000
_cell.length_b   1.000
_cell.length_c   1.000
_cell.angle_alpha   90.00
_cell.angle_beta   90.00
_cell.angle_gamma   90.00
#
_symmetry.space_group_name_H-M   'P 1'
#
loop_
_entity.id
_entity.type
_entity.pdbx_description
1 polymer ?
#
loop_
_entity_poly.entity_id
_entity_poly.type
_entity_poly.pdbx_seq_one_letter_code
_entity_poly.pdbx_strand_id
1 'polypeptide(L)'
;QANGSNVNVFYSTPSCYLYALNKADRSWKSKTDDFFPYAHHPHGFWTGYFSSRAALKRYERHANNILQVTRHLNAFANTNARNSLFLLSEAMGVAQHHDAVSGTEKQEVAFDYAQRLSEGIQAAEVC
;
A
#
# COMPACT_ATOMS: atom_id res chain seq x y z
N GLN A 1 9.98 40.10 2.47
CA GLN A 1 11.10 39.13 2.34
C GLN A 1 12.27 39.64 3.16
N ALA A 2 13.05 38.77 3.80
CA ALA A 2 14.26 39.20 4.50
C ALA A 2 15.25 39.78 3.46
N ASN A 3 15.65 41.04 3.66
CA ASN A 3 16.81 41.67 3.05
C ASN A 3 16.96 41.56 1.50
N GLY A 4 15.88 41.75 0.75
CA GLY A 4 15.97 41.84 -0.73
C GLY A 4 16.23 40.51 -1.47
N SER A 5 16.08 39.37 -0.79
CA SER A 5 16.13 38.06 -1.45
C SER A 5 14.97 37.87 -2.43
N ASN A 6 15.27 37.43 -3.66
CA ASN A 6 14.29 37.01 -4.66
C ASN A 6 13.64 35.64 -4.36
N VAL A 7 14.08 34.97 -3.29
CA VAL A 7 13.60 33.64 -2.89
C VAL A 7 12.98 33.72 -1.49
N ASN A 8 11.84 33.05 -1.32
CA ASN A 8 11.19 32.86 -0.03
C ASN A 8 11.12 31.36 0.31
N VAL A 9 11.63 30.97 1.49
CA VAL A 9 11.66 29.59 1.96
C VAL A 9 10.94 29.51 3.30
N PHE A 10 10.02 28.56 3.45
CA PHE A 10 9.23 28.37 4.66
C PHE A 10 8.77 26.92 4.78
N TYR A 11 8.45 26.48 5.99
CA TYR A 11 7.85 25.15 6.22
C TYR A 11 6.47 25.05 5.59
N SER A 12 6.17 23.92 4.96
CA SER A 12 4.95 23.72 4.19
C SER A 12 4.56 22.24 4.17
N THR A 13 3.48 21.92 3.47
CA THR A 13 2.98 20.55 3.26
C THR A 13 2.85 20.25 1.76
N PRO A 14 2.79 18.96 1.35
CA PRO A 14 2.52 18.59 -0.04
C PRO A 14 1.25 19.24 -0.61
N SER A 15 0.19 19.35 0.21
CA SER A 15 -1.08 19.99 -0.18
C SER A 15 -0.92 21.49 -0.43
N CYS A 16 -0.17 22.20 0.42
CA CYS A 16 0.11 23.63 0.23
C CYS A 16 0.98 23.89 -1.01
N TYR A 17 1.95 23.01 -1.28
CA TYR A 17 2.76 23.08 -2.49
C TYR A 17 1.91 22.88 -3.75
N LEU A 18 1.08 21.83 -3.79
CA LEU A 18 0.19 21.57 -4.93
C LEU A 18 -0.82 22.71 -5.15
N TYR A 19 -1.34 23.30 -4.07
CA TYR A 19 -2.20 24.48 -4.14
C TYR A 19 -1.49 25.67 -4.81
N ALA A 20 -0.24 25.95 -4.44
CA ALA A 20 0.55 27.02 -5.06
C ALA A 20 0.83 26.74 -6.54
N LEU A 21 1.14 25.47 -6.90
CA LEU A 21 1.32 25.07 -8.30
C LEU A 21 0.05 25.22 -9.13
N ASN A 22 -1.12 24.86 -8.57
CA ASN A 22 -2.40 24.99 -9.27
C ASN A 22 -2.80 26.45 -9.51
N LYS A 23 -2.38 27.35 -8.62
CA LYS A 23 -2.52 28.81 -8.77
C LYS A 23 -1.48 29.44 -9.68
N ALA A 24 -0.40 28.72 -10.01
CA ALA A 24 0.55 29.20 -10.99
C ALA A 24 -0.12 29.10 -12.37
N ASP A 25 -0.15 30.22 -13.10
CA ASP A 25 -0.67 30.29 -14.47
C ASP A 25 0.29 29.55 -15.41
N ARG A 26 0.21 28.22 -15.39
CA ARG A 26 1.10 27.30 -16.11
C ARG A 26 0.29 26.17 -16.72
N SER A 27 0.70 25.77 -17.92
CA SER A 27 0.26 24.53 -18.56
C SER A 27 1.15 23.36 -18.16
N TRP A 28 0.55 22.18 -18.06
CA TRP A 28 1.23 20.94 -17.67
C TRP A 28 1.11 19.92 -18.79
N LYS A 29 2.12 19.07 -18.96
CA LYS A 29 2.09 17.99 -19.96
C LYS A 29 1.20 16.85 -19.47
N SER A 30 0.47 16.23 -20.39
CA SER A 30 -0.29 15.00 -20.13
C SER A 30 0.65 13.78 -20.14
N LYS A 31 0.37 12.79 -19.29
CA LYS A 31 1.02 11.46 -19.25
C LYS A 31 -0.07 10.42 -19.02
N THR A 32 -0.07 9.36 -19.84
CA THR A 32 -1.16 8.36 -19.89
C THR A 32 -0.76 6.95 -19.46
N ASP A 33 0.50 6.58 -19.64
CA ASP A 33 0.98 5.22 -19.35
C ASP A 33 1.57 5.12 -17.94
N ASP A 34 2.15 3.98 -17.56
CA ASP A 34 2.75 3.76 -16.25
C ASP A 34 4.22 4.27 -16.14
N PHE A 35 4.86 3.89 -15.03
CA PHE A 35 6.27 4.15 -14.71
C PHE A 35 7.07 2.86 -14.50
N PHE A 36 6.66 1.74 -15.10
CA PHE A 36 7.40 0.47 -15.03
C PHE A 36 8.25 0.21 -16.29
N PRO A 37 9.38 -0.51 -16.15
CA PRO A 37 10.06 -0.87 -14.91
C PRO A 37 10.89 0.30 -14.34
N TYR A 38 11.01 0.36 -13.01
CA TYR A 38 11.89 1.32 -12.35
C TYR A 38 13.35 0.86 -12.41
N ALA A 39 14.26 1.79 -12.71
CA ALA A 39 15.70 1.61 -12.57
C ALA A 39 16.33 2.88 -11.99
N HIS A 40 17.22 2.70 -11.02
CA HIS A 40 17.93 3.80 -10.36
C HIS A 40 19.35 4.07 -10.91
N HIS A 41 19.89 3.13 -11.69
CA HIS A 41 21.13 3.25 -12.47
C HIS A 41 21.07 2.28 -13.68
N PRO A 42 21.99 2.37 -14.68
CA PRO A 42 21.86 1.67 -15.97
C PRO A 42 21.63 0.15 -15.94
N HIS A 43 22.05 -0.53 -14.87
CA HIS A 43 21.91 -1.98 -14.68
C HIS A 43 21.19 -2.34 -13.37
N GLY A 44 20.44 -1.40 -12.80
CA GLY A 44 19.77 -1.53 -11.50
C GLY A 44 18.26 -1.53 -11.64
N PHE A 45 17.72 -2.43 -12.49
CA PHE A 45 16.29 -2.59 -12.72
C PHE A 45 15.64 -3.34 -11.56
N TRP A 46 14.57 -2.79 -11.01
CA TRP A 46 13.86 -3.33 -9.86
C TRP A 46 12.72 -4.25 -10.32
N THR A 47 13.04 -5.26 -11.12
CA THR A 47 12.05 -6.24 -11.60
C THR A 47 12.05 -7.54 -10.80
N GLY A 48 13.07 -7.77 -9.97
CA GLY A 48 13.16 -8.97 -9.12
C GLY A 48 12.01 -9.09 -8.10
N TYR A 49 11.60 -7.97 -7.50
CA TYR A 49 10.53 -7.98 -6.50
C TYR A 49 9.15 -8.35 -7.08
N PHE A 50 8.99 -8.38 -8.41
CA PHE A 50 7.80 -8.92 -9.06
C PHE A 50 7.60 -10.41 -8.72
N SER A 51 8.68 -11.14 -8.39
CA SER A 51 8.63 -12.58 -8.07
C SER A 51 9.19 -12.96 -6.70
N SER A 52 9.94 -12.08 -6.02
CA SER A 52 10.45 -12.35 -4.66
C SER A 52 9.36 -12.84 -3.71
N ARG A 53 9.65 -13.89 -2.92
CA ARG A 53 8.71 -14.48 -1.95
C ARG A 53 7.33 -14.85 -2.55
N ALA A 54 7.34 -15.59 -3.65
CA ALA A 54 6.11 -16.02 -4.35
C ALA A 54 5.05 -16.67 -3.45
N ALA A 55 5.45 -17.41 -2.41
CA ALA A 55 4.52 -18.00 -1.44
C ALA A 55 3.73 -16.93 -0.66
N LEU A 56 4.40 -15.87 -0.19
CA LEU A 56 3.74 -14.77 0.53
C LEU A 56 2.82 -13.97 -0.41
N LYS A 57 3.24 -13.72 -1.66
CA LYS A 57 2.38 -13.11 -2.68
C LYS A 57 1.10 -13.90 -2.92
N ARG A 58 1.21 -15.24 -3.04
CA ARG A 58 0.03 -16.11 -3.16
C ARG A 58 -0.84 -16.05 -1.90
N TYR A 59 -0.21 -16.03 -0.72
CA TYR A 59 -0.94 -16.04 0.54
C TYR A 59 -1.74 -14.75 0.76
N GLU A 60 -1.17 -13.60 0.41
CA GLU A 60 -1.88 -12.31 0.40
C GLU A 60 -3.12 -12.37 -0.52
N ARG A 61 -3.01 -12.94 -1.74
CA ARG A 61 -4.15 -13.05 -2.65
C ARG A 61 -5.25 -13.94 -2.11
N HIS A 62 -4.87 -15.04 -1.46
CA HIS A 62 -5.80 -15.95 -0.80
C HIS A 62 -6.50 -15.27 0.39
N ALA A 63 -5.74 -14.61 1.26
CA ALA A 63 -6.28 -13.85 2.39
C ALA A 63 -7.23 -12.74 1.94
N ASN A 64 -6.93 -12.03 0.84
CA ASN A 64 -7.83 -11.02 0.29
C ASN A 64 -9.13 -11.63 -0.24
N ASN A 65 -9.08 -12.81 -0.87
CA ASN A 65 -10.28 -13.52 -1.30
C ASN A 65 -11.21 -13.84 -0.12
N ILE A 66 -10.65 -14.38 0.96
CA ILE A 66 -11.39 -14.64 2.21
C ILE A 66 -11.99 -13.35 2.74
N LEU A 67 -11.20 -12.27 2.83
CA LEU A 67 -11.68 -10.96 3.30
C LEU A 67 -12.89 -10.46 2.51
N GLN A 68 -12.87 -10.54 1.17
CA GLN A 68 -14.01 -10.11 0.36
C GLN A 68 -15.25 -11.00 0.58
N VAL A 69 -15.07 -12.33 0.66
CA VAL A 69 -16.17 -13.26 0.91
C VAL A 69 -16.80 -13.00 2.28
N THR A 70 -16.00 -12.88 3.34
CA THR A 70 -16.51 -12.61 4.69
C THR A 70 -17.22 -11.27 4.76
N ARG A 71 -16.73 -10.23 4.05
CA ARG A 71 -17.43 -8.93 3.97
C ARG A 71 -18.80 -9.06 3.32
N HIS A 72 -18.90 -9.80 2.21
CA HIS A 72 -20.17 -10.04 1.54
C HIS A 72 -21.14 -10.83 2.43
N LEU A 73 -20.68 -11.91 3.05
CA LEU A 73 -21.50 -12.72 3.96
C LEU A 73 -21.99 -11.92 5.15
N ASN A 74 -21.12 -11.12 5.79
CA ASN A 74 -21.52 -10.23 6.89
C ASN A 74 -22.58 -9.21 6.45
N ALA A 75 -22.45 -8.65 5.25
CA ALA A 75 -23.44 -7.72 4.70
C ALA A 75 -24.79 -8.41 4.40
N PHE A 76 -24.78 -9.61 3.82
CA PHE A 76 -26.01 -10.36 3.51
C PHE A 76 -26.71 -10.90 4.75
N ALA A 77 -25.96 -11.46 5.68
CA ALA A 77 -26.48 -12.02 6.92
C ALA A 77 -26.81 -10.94 7.96
N ASN A 78 -26.42 -9.67 7.71
CA ASN A 78 -26.58 -8.54 8.62
C ASN A 78 -26.04 -8.85 10.04
N THR A 79 -24.87 -9.50 10.09
CA THR A 79 -24.22 -9.84 11.36
C THR A 79 -23.36 -8.68 11.86
N ASN A 80 -23.07 -8.66 13.17
CA ASN A 80 -22.18 -7.68 13.79
C ASN A 80 -20.73 -8.18 13.87
N ALA A 81 -20.24 -8.92 12.87
CA ALA A 81 -18.88 -9.48 12.84
C ALA A 81 -17.78 -8.43 12.54
N ARG A 82 -17.98 -7.17 12.96
CA ARG A 82 -17.07 -6.04 12.69
C ARG A 82 -15.66 -6.29 13.20
N ASN A 83 -15.51 -6.84 14.40
CA ASN A 83 -14.19 -7.03 15.03
C ASN A 83 -13.34 -8.06 14.29
N SER A 84 -13.93 -9.18 13.90
CA SER A 84 -13.25 -10.22 13.12
C SER A 84 -12.86 -9.74 11.72
N LEU A 85 -13.74 -9.01 11.06
CA LEU A 85 -13.44 -8.37 9.77
C LEU A 85 -12.36 -7.29 9.88
N PHE A 86 -12.27 -6.60 11.01
CA PHE A 86 -11.29 -5.56 11.25
C PHE A 86 -9.87 -6.15 11.30
N LEU A 87 -9.66 -7.27 11.99
CA LEU A 87 -8.36 -7.92 12.10
C LEU A 87 -7.79 -8.33 10.74
N LEU A 88 -8.57 -9.04 9.91
CA LEU A 88 -8.12 -9.40 8.57
C LEU A 88 -7.95 -8.18 7.66
N SER A 89 -8.79 -7.14 7.82
CA SER A 89 -8.63 -5.90 7.06
C SER A 89 -7.34 -5.16 7.40
N GLU A 90 -6.96 -5.10 8.68
CA GLU A 90 -5.71 -4.49 9.14
C GLU A 90 -4.50 -5.27 8.66
N ALA A 91 -4.50 -6.61 8.86
CA ALA A 91 -3.44 -7.48 8.37
C ALA A 91 -3.27 -7.36 6.84
N MET A 92 -4.38 -7.30 6.09
CA MET A 92 -4.35 -7.08 4.65
C MET A 92 -3.78 -5.72 4.28
N GLY A 93 -4.13 -4.66 5.01
CA GLY A 93 -3.58 -3.32 4.82
C GLY A 93 -2.07 -3.28 5.02
N VAL A 94 -1.56 -3.91 6.08
CA VAL A 94 -0.11 -4.07 6.32
C VAL A 94 0.55 -4.88 5.20
N ALA A 95 -0.10 -5.94 4.71
CA ALA A 95 0.44 -6.75 3.63
C ALA A 95 0.61 -5.98 2.30
N GLN A 96 -0.11 -4.86 2.10
CA GLN A 96 0.08 -3.98 0.94
C GLN A 96 1.26 -3.00 1.07
N HIS A 97 1.96 -2.97 2.21
CA HIS A 97 3.19 -2.18 2.35
C HIS A 97 4.18 -2.52 1.22
N HIS A 98 4.92 -1.52 0.75
CA HIS A 98 5.83 -1.68 -0.39
C HIS A 98 7.06 -2.55 -0.09
N ASP A 99 7.25 -2.95 1.17
CA ASP A 99 8.16 -4.02 1.61
C ASP A 99 7.42 -5.22 2.21
N ALA A 100 6.16 -5.46 1.86
CA ALA A 100 5.44 -6.65 2.30
C ALA A 100 5.11 -7.53 1.08
N VAL A 101 4.03 -7.23 0.34
CA VAL A 101 3.68 -7.99 -0.87
C VAL A 101 4.79 -7.97 -1.94
N SER A 102 5.68 -6.97 -1.92
CA SER A 102 6.86 -6.91 -2.80
C SER A 102 7.92 -7.97 -2.46
N GLY A 103 8.00 -8.43 -1.21
CA GLY A 103 8.97 -9.40 -0.74
C GLY A 103 10.39 -8.84 -0.58
N THR A 104 10.52 -7.56 -0.23
CA THR A 104 11.82 -6.86 -0.02
C THR A 104 12.23 -6.73 1.46
N GLU A 105 11.45 -7.27 2.38
CA GLU A 105 11.71 -7.32 3.81
C GLU A 105 12.68 -8.42 4.25
N LYS A 106 13.20 -8.29 5.48
CA LYS A 106 13.95 -9.35 6.17
C LYS A 106 13.06 -10.57 6.46
N GLN A 107 13.70 -11.73 6.59
CA GLN A 107 13.00 -13.00 6.78
C GLN A 107 12.08 -13.03 8.01
N GLU A 108 12.51 -12.47 9.13
CA GLU A 108 11.72 -12.35 10.36
C GLU A 108 10.44 -11.50 10.17
N VAL A 109 10.54 -10.44 9.37
CA VAL A 109 9.41 -9.56 9.04
C VAL A 109 8.45 -10.26 8.08
N ALA A 110 8.96 -11.04 7.13
CA ALA A 110 8.12 -11.87 6.25
C ALA A 110 7.29 -12.89 7.05
N PHE A 111 7.86 -13.45 8.11
CA PHE A 111 7.15 -14.35 9.03
C PHE A 111 6.08 -13.62 9.84
N ASP A 112 6.36 -12.40 10.33
CA ASP A 112 5.37 -11.55 11.01
C ASP A 112 4.18 -11.23 10.09
N TYR A 113 4.43 -10.86 8.82
CA TYR A 113 3.33 -10.65 7.85
C TYR A 113 2.49 -11.89 7.63
N ALA A 114 3.12 -13.07 7.47
CA ALA A 114 2.40 -14.33 7.32
C ALA A 114 1.58 -14.66 8.57
N GLN A 115 2.12 -14.43 9.76
CA GLN A 115 1.42 -14.65 11.03
C GLN A 115 0.18 -13.76 11.13
N ARG A 116 0.30 -12.45 10.87
CA ARG A 116 -0.83 -11.51 10.89
C ARG A 116 -1.95 -11.93 9.93
N LEU A 117 -1.60 -12.35 8.71
CA LEU A 117 -2.57 -12.85 7.75
C LEU A 117 -3.26 -14.11 8.25
N SER A 118 -2.52 -15.04 8.87
CA SER A 118 -3.07 -16.25 9.45
C SER A 118 -4.06 -15.97 10.58
N GLU A 119 -3.71 -15.09 11.52
CA GLU A 119 -4.57 -14.68 12.63
C GLU A 119 -5.83 -13.97 12.11
N GLY A 120 -5.70 -13.11 11.11
CA GLY A 120 -6.81 -12.45 10.45
C GLY A 120 -7.76 -13.44 9.76
N ILE A 121 -7.22 -14.41 9.01
CA ILE A 121 -8.02 -15.45 8.35
C ILE A 121 -8.80 -16.25 9.40
N GLN A 122 -8.11 -16.72 10.45
CA GLN A 122 -8.75 -17.49 11.51
C GLN A 122 -9.88 -16.71 12.19
N ALA A 123 -9.69 -15.41 12.45
CA ALA A 123 -10.75 -14.56 13.00
C ALA A 123 -11.94 -14.45 12.04
N ALA A 124 -11.69 -14.33 10.73
CA ALA A 124 -12.73 -14.19 9.70
C ALA A 124 -13.53 -15.47 9.43
N GLU A 125 -12.94 -16.65 9.63
CA GLU A 125 -13.58 -17.96 9.42
C GLU A 125 -14.44 -18.42 10.61
N VAL A 126 -14.23 -17.86 11.80
CA VAL A 126 -14.98 -18.22 13.03
C VAL A 126 -16.28 -17.41 13.18
N CYS A 127 -16.58 -16.49 12.26
CA CYS A 127 -17.83 -15.73 12.22
C CYS A 127 -18.98 -16.48 11.54
#